data_AF-A0A840WI42-F1
#
_entry.id   AF-A0A840WI42-F1
#
_cell.length_a   1.000
_cell.length_b   1.000
_cell.length_c   1.000
_cell.angle_alpha   90.00
_cell.angle_beta   90.00
_cell.angle_gamma   90.00
#
_symmetry.space_group_name_H-M   'P 1'
#
loop_
_entity.id
_entity.type
_entity.pdbx_description
1 polymer ?
#
loop_
_entity_poly.entity_id
_entity_poly.type
_entity_poly.pdbx_seq_one_letter_code
_entity_poly.pdbx_strand_id
1 'polypeptide(L)'
;MVSTSLSGSVTVRAPLISDRTTRGPFRATVVPGAELQCTETRTDTVADGLSVDEGVLCLDGADVRGQVTVAEGASLVVEGGSLRGGLSAAGARTVRLTGTEVRGAVSVTGTTAEVTVLGSVLSGSLVLNGNTQVSAESWPGDPQGYGPVLAGNSVRGSLSCSGNNLAATDFGAVNDVTGSVTGQCSEL
;
A
#
# COMPACT_ATOMS: atom_id res chain seq x y z
N MET A 1 -9.14 6.04 -35.96
CA MET A 1 -8.97 5.35 -34.66
C MET A 1 -7.83 6.07 -33.95
N VAL A 2 -8.15 6.88 -32.95
CA VAL A 2 -7.17 7.73 -32.27
C VAL A 2 -6.37 6.84 -31.32
N SER A 3 -5.06 6.71 -31.58
CA SER A 3 -4.12 6.06 -30.68
C SER A 3 -3.67 7.10 -29.66
N THR A 4 -4.19 7.01 -28.44
CA THR A 4 -3.78 7.88 -27.33
C THR A 4 -2.61 7.20 -26.63
N SER A 5 -1.38 7.58 -26.99
CA SER A 5 -0.17 7.17 -26.27
C SER A 5 -0.10 7.93 -24.94
N LEU A 6 -0.33 7.23 -23.82
CA LEU A 6 0.00 7.75 -22.49
C LEU A 6 1.53 7.73 -22.35
N SER A 7 2.16 8.88 -22.56
CA SER A 7 3.59 9.08 -22.32
C SER A 7 3.78 9.60 -20.90
N GLY A 8 4.17 8.72 -19.98
CA GLY A 8 4.63 9.08 -18.64
C GLY A 8 6.08 8.69 -18.47
N SER A 9 6.94 9.60 -18.03
CA SER A 9 8.35 9.31 -17.73
C SER A 9 8.50 8.93 -16.25
N VAL A 10 8.70 7.65 -15.97
CA VAL A 10 9.10 7.21 -14.63
C VAL A 10 10.61 7.41 -14.49
N THR A 11 11.03 8.39 -13.69
CA THR A 11 12.45 8.58 -13.36
C THR A 11 12.82 7.69 -12.16
N VAL A 12 13.38 6.52 -12.44
CA VAL A 12 13.90 5.64 -11.39
C VAL A 12 15.31 6.09 -11.00
N ARG A 13 15.52 6.54 -9.75
CA ARG A 13 16.87 6.69 -9.18
C ARG A 13 17.38 5.30 -8.80
N ALA A 14 18.30 4.76 -9.60
CA ALA A 14 19.02 3.56 -9.21
C ALA A 14 19.80 3.82 -7.90
N PRO A 15 19.88 2.84 -6.97
CA PRO A 15 20.73 2.96 -5.81
C PRO A 15 22.18 3.21 -6.26
N LEU A 16 22.88 4.12 -5.55
CA LEU A 16 24.29 4.40 -5.80
C LEU A 16 25.11 3.17 -5.37
N ILE A 17 25.27 2.20 -6.27
CA ILE A 17 26.22 1.12 -6.08
C ILE A 17 27.62 1.73 -6.33
N SER A 18 28.45 1.74 -5.29
CA SER A 18 29.79 2.34 -5.30
C SER A 18 30.79 1.59 -6.21
N ASP A 19 30.38 0.48 -6.81
CA ASP A 19 31.19 -0.34 -7.70
C ASP A 19 30.60 -0.33 -9.12
N ARG A 20 31.35 0.22 -10.08
CA ARG A 20 30.93 0.35 -11.49
C ARG A 20 30.99 -0.99 -12.25
N THR A 21 31.37 -2.10 -11.63
CA THR A 21 31.69 -3.34 -12.34
C THR A 21 30.64 -4.46 -12.27
N THR A 22 29.58 -4.33 -11.49
CA THR A 22 28.45 -5.28 -11.46
C THR A 22 27.13 -4.60 -11.77
N ARG A 23 26.97 -4.10 -13.00
CA ARG A 23 25.69 -3.61 -13.50
C ARG A 23 24.84 -4.79 -13.99
N GLY A 24 24.31 -5.58 -13.05
CA GLY A 24 23.28 -6.56 -13.35
C GLY A 24 22.00 -5.86 -13.85
N PRO A 25 21.13 -6.57 -14.60
CA PRO A 25 19.81 -6.03 -14.93
C PRO A 25 19.05 -5.75 -13.62
N PHE A 26 18.44 -4.58 -13.50
CA PHE A 26 17.49 -4.29 -12.43
C PHE A 26 16.08 -4.59 -12.94
N ARG A 27 15.24 -5.15 -12.08
CA ARG A 27 13.82 -5.34 -12.34
C ARG A 27 13.05 -4.27 -11.56
N ALA A 28 12.22 -3.50 -12.27
CA ALA A 28 11.30 -2.56 -11.66
C ALA A 28 9.87 -3.11 -11.83
N THR A 29 9.09 -3.03 -10.77
CA THR A 29 7.66 -3.35 -10.80
C THR A 29 6.87 -2.05 -10.83
N VAL A 30 5.99 -1.91 -11.81
CA VAL A 30 5.04 -0.79 -11.89
C VAL A 30 3.70 -1.30 -11.40
N VAL A 31 3.17 -0.65 -10.37
CA VAL A 31 1.88 -0.99 -9.78
C VAL A 31 0.83 0.02 -10.28
N PRO A 32 -0.35 -0.44 -10.72
CA PRO A 32 -1.42 0.47 -11.14
C PRO A 32 -2.05 1.16 -9.92
N GLY A 33 -2.42 2.41 -10.08
CA GLY A 33 -3.09 3.19 -9.03
C GLY A 33 -3.44 4.59 -9.52
N ALA A 34 -4.46 5.19 -8.93
CA ALA A 34 -4.80 6.57 -9.20
C ALA A 34 -4.01 7.51 -8.27
N GLU A 35 -3.58 8.64 -8.81
CA GLU A 35 -3.12 9.75 -7.97
C GLU A 35 -4.32 10.30 -7.18
N LEU A 36 -4.13 10.48 -5.87
CA LEU A 36 -5.14 11.02 -4.97
C LEU A 36 -4.73 12.44 -4.60
N GLN A 37 -5.67 13.37 -4.71
CA GLN A 37 -5.46 14.72 -4.22
C GLN A 37 -5.69 14.76 -2.71
N CYS A 38 -4.66 15.13 -1.98
CA CYS A 38 -4.71 15.31 -0.53
C CYS A 38 -5.63 16.47 -0.19
N THR A 39 -6.58 16.26 0.73
CA THR A 39 -7.32 17.36 1.37
C THR A 39 -6.50 17.97 2.51
N GLU A 40 -5.69 17.14 3.17
CA GLU A 40 -4.75 17.55 4.20
C GLU A 40 -3.44 16.78 4.01
N THR A 41 -2.31 17.44 4.25
CA THR A 41 -0.98 16.82 4.25
C THR A 41 -0.28 17.10 5.56
N ARG A 42 0.29 16.04 6.16
CA ARG A 42 1.14 16.12 7.35
C ARG A 42 2.52 15.57 7.04
N THR A 43 3.53 16.26 7.55
CA THR A 43 4.96 15.90 7.43
C THR A 43 5.65 15.88 8.78
N ASP A 44 4.92 16.24 9.84
CA ASP A 44 5.39 16.41 11.21
C ASP A 44 5.22 15.14 12.05
N THR A 45 5.63 15.24 13.32
CA THR A 45 5.41 14.19 14.31
C THR A 45 4.08 14.40 15.01
N VAL A 46 3.24 13.36 15.05
CA VAL A 46 1.96 13.35 15.77
C VAL A 46 2.09 12.41 16.97
N ALA A 47 1.82 12.89 18.19
CA ALA A 47 2.15 12.17 19.42
C ALA A 47 1.07 11.20 19.93
N ASP A 48 -0.20 11.47 19.63
CA ASP A 48 -1.36 10.86 20.30
C ASP A 48 -2.27 10.03 19.36
N GLY A 49 -1.71 9.56 18.25
CA GLY A 49 -2.44 8.88 17.18
C GLY A 49 -3.10 9.86 16.22
N LEU A 50 -3.92 9.32 15.33
CA LEU A 50 -4.53 10.09 14.24
C LEU A 50 -5.87 9.47 13.85
N SER A 51 -6.92 10.29 13.74
CA SER A 51 -8.21 9.88 13.15
C SER A 51 -8.39 10.59 11.82
N VAL A 52 -8.72 9.83 10.79
CA VAL A 52 -9.07 10.34 9.46
C VAL A 52 -10.55 10.11 9.26
N ASP A 53 -11.34 11.12 9.59
CA ASP A 53 -12.80 11.00 9.63
C ASP A 53 -13.44 11.27 8.27
N GLU A 54 -12.79 12.07 7.42
CA GLU A 54 -13.24 12.40 6.07
C GLU A 54 -12.06 12.80 5.16
N GLY A 55 -12.35 12.95 3.87
CA GLY A 55 -11.38 13.44 2.89
C GLY A 55 -10.23 12.47 2.61
N VAL A 56 -9.10 13.03 2.17
CA VAL A 56 -7.86 12.30 1.89
C VAL A 56 -6.75 12.90 2.74
N LEU A 57 -6.34 12.18 3.78
CA LEU A 57 -5.17 12.55 4.55
C LEU A 57 -3.92 11.92 3.95
N CYS A 58 -2.96 12.77 3.61
CA CYS A 58 -1.65 12.37 3.16
C CYS A 58 -0.61 12.55 4.27
N LEU A 59 0.11 11.49 4.56
CA LEU A 59 1.26 11.50 5.46
C LEU A 59 2.52 11.37 4.60
N ASP A 60 3.30 12.43 4.50
CA ASP A 60 4.54 12.47 3.71
C ASP A 60 5.75 12.56 4.64
N GLY A 61 6.43 11.43 4.84
CA GLY A 61 7.55 11.32 5.78
C GLY A 61 7.16 11.51 7.25
N ALA A 62 5.86 11.58 7.57
CA ALA A 62 5.37 11.88 8.90
C ALA A 62 5.65 10.76 9.93
N ASP A 63 5.71 11.15 11.20
CA ASP A 63 6.00 10.24 12.31
C ASP A 63 4.83 10.18 13.31
N VAL A 64 3.97 9.19 13.19
CA VAL A 64 2.78 9.05 14.04
C VAL A 64 3.06 8.09 15.19
N ARG A 65 2.92 8.55 16.42
CA ARG A 65 2.93 7.76 17.66
C ARG A 65 1.49 7.61 18.10
N GLY A 66 1.05 6.38 18.35
CA GLY A 66 -0.35 6.06 18.58
C GLY A 66 -1.01 5.44 17.35
N GLN A 67 -2.24 4.95 17.55
CA GLN A 67 -3.00 4.27 16.51
C GLN A 67 -3.47 5.27 15.45
N VAL A 68 -3.41 4.85 14.18
CA VAL A 68 -4.07 5.54 13.07
C VAL A 68 -5.40 4.84 12.79
N THR A 69 -6.49 5.61 12.76
CA THR A 69 -7.83 5.13 12.41
C THR A 69 -8.34 5.84 11.18
N VAL A 70 -8.88 5.11 10.22
CA VAL A 70 -9.49 5.66 9.00
C VAL A 70 -10.97 5.27 8.99
N ALA A 71 -11.83 6.27 9.05
CA ALA A 71 -13.27 6.10 9.09
C ALA A 71 -13.84 5.72 7.72
N GLU A 72 -15.12 5.38 7.70
CA GLU A 72 -15.87 5.05 6.50
C GLU A 72 -15.82 6.21 5.48
N GLY A 73 -15.55 5.90 4.22
CA GLY A 73 -15.48 6.88 3.13
C GLY A 73 -14.21 7.76 3.11
N ALA A 74 -13.49 7.87 4.22
CA ALA A 74 -12.22 8.58 4.29
C ALA A 74 -11.10 7.82 3.57
N SER A 75 -9.99 8.50 3.26
CA SER A 75 -8.82 7.91 2.60
C SER A 75 -7.52 8.28 3.32
N LEU A 76 -6.61 7.32 3.38
CA LEU A 76 -5.26 7.52 3.90
C LEU A 76 -4.23 7.16 2.83
N VAL A 77 -3.31 8.09 2.57
CA VAL A 77 -2.12 7.87 1.74
C VAL A 77 -0.90 8.15 2.60
N VAL A 78 0.03 7.20 2.67
CA VAL A 78 1.28 7.34 3.42
C VAL A 78 2.45 7.11 2.48
N GLU A 79 3.33 8.09 2.38
CA GLU A 79 4.56 8.04 1.60
C GLU A 79 5.74 8.17 2.57
N GLY A 80 6.50 7.08 2.73
CA GLY A 80 7.55 6.99 3.73
C GLY A 80 7.00 6.99 5.16
N GLY A 81 7.76 7.59 6.09
CA GLY A 81 7.34 7.84 7.46
C GLY A 81 7.25 6.59 8.36
N SER A 82 6.73 6.78 9.57
CA SER A 82 6.50 5.66 10.51
C SER A 82 5.19 5.78 11.29
N LEU A 83 4.48 4.66 11.43
CA LEU A 83 3.25 4.53 12.21
C LEU A 83 3.51 3.61 13.41
N ARG A 84 3.63 4.16 14.61
CA ARG A 84 3.92 3.42 15.85
C ARG A 84 2.68 3.31 16.72
N GLY A 85 1.88 2.30 16.44
CA GLY A 85 0.59 2.06 17.08
C GLY A 85 -0.35 1.22 16.20
N GLY A 86 0.04 0.98 14.94
CA GLY A 86 -0.75 0.24 13.98
C GLY A 86 -1.72 1.13 13.21
N LEU A 87 -2.49 0.48 12.34
CA LEU A 87 -3.47 1.11 11.45
C LEU A 87 -4.76 0.30 11.48
N SER A 88 -5.90 0.96 11.69
CA SER A 88 -7.23 0.38 11.60
C SER A 88 -8.07 1.17 10.59
N ALA A 89 -8.49 0.53 9.51
CA ALA A 89 -9.38 1.13 8.52
C ALA A 89 -10.64 0.26 8.39
N ALA A 90 -11.81 0.89 8.50
CA ALA A 90 -13.09 0.23 8.38
C ALA A 90 -13.99 1.03 7.44
N GLY A 91 -14.34 0.46 6.28
CA GLY A 91 -15.17 1.13 5.28
C GLY A 91 -14.48 2.30 4.55
N ALA A 92 -13.17 2.47 4.73
CA ALA A 92 -12.40 3.53 4.07
C ALA A 92 -12.53 3.45 2.53
N ARG A 93 -12.38 4.57 1.83
CA ARG A 93 -12.35 4.54 0.36
C ARG A 93 -11.01 4.02 -0.16
N THR A 94 -9.91 4.53 0.39
CA THR A 94 -8.56 4.13 -0.01
C THR A 94 -7.62 4.03 1.19
N VAL A 95 -6.78 3.00 1.21
CA VAL A 95 -5.62 2.90 2.09
C VAL A 95 -4.39 2.59 1.24
N ARG A 96 -3.43 3.51 1.17
CA ARG A 96 -2.18 3.33 0.45
C ARG A 96 -0.97 3.60 1.34
N LEU A 97 -0.09 2.62 1.48
CA LEU A 97 1.18 2.73 2.20
C LEU A 97 2.35 2.47 1.25
N THR A 98 3.28 3.40 1.14
CA THR A 98 4.43 3.29 0.24
C THR A 98 5.70 3.57 1.02
N GLY A 99 6.59 2.58 1.16
CA GLY A 99 7.87 2.75 1.87
C GLY A 99 7.72 3.07 3.36
N THR A 100 6.61 2.67 3.98
CA THR A 100 6.26 3.03 5.36
C THR A 100 6.75 1.98 6.36
N GLU A 101 7.21 2.41 7.52
CA GLU A 101 7.44 1.51 8.65
C GLU A 101 6.23 1.51 9.59
N VAL A 102 5.55 0.38 9.73
CA VAL A 102 4.45 0.22 10.69
C VAL A 102 4.89 -0.70 11.83
N ARG A 103 4.79 -0.19 13.06
CA ARG A 103 4.96 -0.98 14.29
C ARG A 103 3.62 -1.11 14.98
N GLY A 104 3.08 -2.32 15.00
CA GLY A 104 1.71 -2.59 15.42
C GLY A 104 0.91 -3.32 14.33
N ALA A 105 -0.26 -3.83 14.69
CA ALA A 105 -1.13 -4.53 13.76
C ALA A 105 -1.75 -3.57 12.73
N VAL A 106 -1.94 -4.08 11.51
CA VAL A 106 -2.67 -3.40 10.44
C VAL A 106 -3.92 -4.21 10.12
N SER A 107 -5.08 -3.58 10.24
CA SER A 107 -6.37 -4.15 9.88
C SER A 107 -7.07 -3.23 8.89
N VAL A 108 -7.34 -3.72 7.68
CA VAL A 108 -8.06 -3.00 6.63
C VAL A 108 -9.27 -3.83 6.24
N THR A 109 -10.45 -3.32 6.57
CA THR A 109 -11.72 -4.02 6.43
C THR A 109 -12.71 -3.22 5.60
N GLY A 110 -13.31 -3.84 4.59
CA GLY A 110 -14.40 -3.25 3.83
C GLY A 110 -14.01 -2.02 3.01
N THR A 111 -12.72 -1.83 2.69
CA THR A 111 -12.31 -0.72 1.84
C THR A 111 -12.95 -0.82 0.46
N THR A 112 -13.38 0.31 -0.09
CA THR A 112 -14.30 0.31 -1.26
C THR A 112 -13.64 0.59 -2.60
N ALA A 113 -12.41 1.12 -2.64
CA ALA A 113 -11.73 1.43 -3.89
C ALA A 113 -10.30 0.89 -4.01
N GLU A 114 -9.44 1.06 -3.00
CA GLU A 114 -8.02 0.70 -3.15
C GLU A 114 -7.38 0.31 -1.82
N VAL A 115 -6.68 -0.83 -1.81
CA VAL A 115 -5.76 -1.22 -0.75
C VAL A 115 -4.40 -1.55 -1.37
N THR A 116 -3.40 -0.74 -1.07
CA THR A 116 -2.07 -0.85 -1.65
C THR A 116 -1.00 -0.73 -0.56
N VAL A 117 -0.11 -1.70 -0.45
CA VAL A 117 1.07 -1.67 0.43
C VAL A 117 2.30 -2.03 -0.39
N LEU A 118 3.19 -1.05 -0.54
CA LEU A 118 4.37 -1.16 -1.40
C LEU A 118 5.64 -0.91 -0.59
N GLY A 119 6.63 -1.80 -0.72
CA GLY A 119 7.98 -1.58 -0.19
C GLY A 119 8.03 -1.28 1.31
N SER A 120 7.02 -1.70 2.08
CA SER A 120 6.83 -1.30 3.47
C SER A 120 7.36 -2.36 4.44
N VAL A 121 7.69 -1.92 5.65
CA VAL A 121 8.12 -2.81 6.74
C VAL A 121 7.01 -2.85 7.78
N LEU A 122 6.40 -4.02 7.93
CA LEU A 122 5.27 -4.26 8.82
C LEU A 122 5.72 -5.13 9.99
N SER A 123 5.92 -4.51 11.16
CA SER A 123 6.26 -5.19 12.41
C SER A 123 4.99 -5.47 13.22
N GLY A 124 4.17 -6.37 12.68
CA GLY A 124 2.87 -6.76 13.20
C GLY A 124 2.08 -7.55 12.17
N SER A 125 0.94 -8.11 12.57
CA SER A 125 0.05 -8.82 11.65
C SER A 125 -0.63 -7.86 10.67
N LEU A 126 -0.80 -8.29 9.42
CA LEU A 126 -1.56 -7.61 8.38
C LEU A 126 -2.82 -8.44 8.06
N VAL A 127 -3.98 -7.81 8.23
CA VAL A 127 -5.29 -8.42 7.94
C VAL A 127 -6.03 -7.58 6.91
N LEU A 128 -6.37 -8.22 5.79
CA LEU A 128 -7.19 -7.64 4.72
C LEU A 128 -8.52 -8.40 4.61
N ASN A 129 -9.61 -7.78 5.04
CA ASN A 129 -10.92 -8.43 5.06
C ASN A 129 -11.95 -7.68 4.21
N GLY A 130 -12.61 -8.35 3.28
CA GLY A 130 -13.79 -7.79 2.62
C GLY A 130 -13.51 -6.57 1.72
N ASN A 131 -12.26 -6.35 1.28
CA ASN A 131 -11.91 -5.15 0.52
C ASN A 131 -12.22 -5.29 -0.96
N THR A 132 -12.64 -4.19 -1.57
CA THR A 132 -12.82 -4.04 -3.02
C THR A 132 -11.65 -3.25 -3.58
N GLN A 133 -10.95 -3.87 -4.53
CA GLN A 133 -9.99 -3.19 -5.37
C GLN A 133 -10.65 -2.84 -6.71
N VAL A 134 -10.75 -1.55 -6.99
CA VAL A 134 -11.16 -1.00 -8.29
C VAL A 134 -9.90 -0.79 -9.12
N SER A 135 -9.89 -1.34 -10.33
CA SER A 135 -8.74 -1.18 -11.23
C SER A 135 -8.66 0.25 -11.74
N ALA A 136 -7.44 0.79 -11.82
CA ALA A 136 -7.22 2.06 -12.49
C ALA A 136 -7.68 1.98 -13.96
N GLU A 137 -8.29 3.04 -14.48
CA GLU A 137 -8.78 3.08 -15.88
C GLU A 137 -7.68 2.79 -16.90
N SER A 138 -6.43 3.10 -16.55
CA SER A 138 -5.25 2.89 -17.38
C SER A 138 -4.69 1.45 -17.30
N TRP A 139 -5.27 0.56 -16.50
CA TRP A 139 -4.78 -0.81 -16.31
C TRP A 139 -4.95 -1.65 -17.59
N PRO A 140 -3.85 -2.14 -18.21
CA PRO A 140 -3.94 -2.92 -19.45
C PRO A 140 -4.01 -4.44 -19.22
N GLY A 141 -4.02 -4.90 -17.96
CA GLY A 141 -3.93 -6.32 -17.64
C GLY A 141 -5.28 -7.03 -17.65
N ASP A 142 -5.49 -7.94 -16.69
CA ASP A 142 -6.71 -8.76 -16.65
C ASP A 142 -7.97 -7.87 -16.62
N PRO A 143 -8.93 -8.06 -17.55
CA PRO A 143 -10.18 -7.32 -17.56
C PRO A 143 -11.04 -7.49 -16.30
N GLN A 144 -10.84 -8.56 -15.54
CA GLN A 144 -11.49 -8.76 -14.24
C GLN A 144 -10.90 -7.84 -13.16
N GLY A 145 -9.73 -7.27 -13.41
CA GLY A 145 -8.98 -6.43 -12.48
C GLY A 145 -7.97 -7.21 -11.66
N TYR A 146 -7.66 -6.68 -10.48
CA TYR A 146 -6.74 -7.27 -9.51
C TYR A 146 -7.28 -7.00 -8.10
N GLY A 147 -6.88 -7.83 -7.12
CA GLY A 147 -7.24 -7.60 -5.71
C GLY A 147 -6.28 -6.64 -5.00
N PRO A 148 -6.32 -6.56 -3.66
CA PRO A 148 -5.39 -5.73 -2.90
C PRO A 148 -3.93 -5.94 -3.32
N VAL A 149 -3.16 -4.85 -3.39
CA VAL A 149 -1.76 -4.92 -3.81
C VAL A 149 -0.84 -4.99 -2.60
N LEU A 150 -0.08 -6.06 -2.50
CA LEU A 150 0.96 -6.28 -1.49
C LEU A 150 2.26 -6.62 -2.22
N ALA A 151 3.11 -5.63 -2.47
CA ALA A 151 4.30 -5.80 -3.30
C ALA A 151 5.58 -5.33 -2.60
N GLY A 152 6.58 -6.21 -2.52
CA GLY A 152 7.91 -5.91 -2.02
C GLY A 152 7.97 -5.58 -0.53
N ASN A 153 7.05 -6.09 0.28
CA ASN A 153 6.96 -5.78 1.70
C ASN A 153 7.79 -6.76 2.54
N SER A 154 8.20 -6.34 3.73
CA SER A 154 8.72 -7.22 4.78
C SER A 154 7.73 -7.26 5.94
N VAL A 155 7.11 -8.42 6.17
CA VAL A 155 6.05 -8.63 7.16
C VAL A 155 6.57 -9.53 8.28
N ARG A 156 6.87 -8.92 9.42
CA ARG A 156 7.27 -9.61 10.65
C ARG A 156 6.06 -9.94 11.52
N GLY A 157 5.13 -10.69 10.93
CA GLY A 157 3.85 -11.06 11.53
C GLY A 157 3.07 -11.99 10.59
N SER A 158 1.82 -12.31 10.96
CA SER A 158 0.94 -13.09 10.09
C SER A 158 0.32 -12.20 9.01
N LEU A 159 0.12 -12.77 7.82
CA LEU A 159 -0.63 -12.15 6.71
C LEU A 159 -1.92 -12.96 6.47
N SER A 160 -3.08 -12.34 6.58
CA SER A 160 -4.36 -13.00 6.31
C SER A 160 -5.26 -12.17 5.44
N CYS A 161 -5.80 -12.79 4.39
CA CYS A 161 -6.68 -12.14 3.44
C CYS A 161 -7.94 -12.97 3.21
N SER A 162 -9.11 -12.36 3.35
CA SER A 162 -10.38 -13.09 3.20
C SER A 162 -11.50 -12.18 2.73
N GLY A 163 -12.35 -12.67 1.83
CA GLY A 163 -13.53 -11.93 1.38
C GLY A 163 -13.25 -10.71 0.51
N ASN A 164 -12.00 -10.46 0.13
CA ASN A 164 -11.67 -9.42 -0.84
C ASN A 164 -12.25 -9.79 -2.22
N ASN A 165 -12.57 -8.79 -3.04
CA ASN A 165 -13.20 -9.01 -4.35
C ASN A 165 -12.37 -9.91 -5.28
N LEU A 166 -11.04 -9.82 -5.19
CA LEU A 166 -10.08 -10.68 -5.86
C LEU A 166 -8.91 -11.03 -4.93
N ALA A 167 -8.15 -12.06 -5.29
CA ALA A 167 -6.93 -12.44 -4.56
C ALA A 167 -5.90 -11.30 -4.59
N ALA A 168 -5.13 -11.17 -3.52
CA ALA A 168 -4.09 -10.16 -3.46
C ALA A 168 -2.96 -10.48 -4.43
N THR A 169 -2.25 -9.44 -4.89
CA THR A 169 -1.18 -9.55 -5.90
C THR A 169 0.05 -8.76 -5.51
N ASP A 170 1.22 -9.23 -5.93
CA ASP A 170 2.51 -8.57 -5.71
C ASP A 170 3.14 -7.99 -6.99
N PHE A 171 2.51 -8.21 -8.15
CA PHE A 171 3.07 -7.89 -9.47
C PHE A 171 4.52 -8.42 -9.67
N GLY A 172 4.81 -9.56 -9.05
CA GLY A 172 6.10 -10.22 -9.02
C GLY A 172 7.17 -9.53 -8.16
N ALA A 173 6.82 -8.54 -7.33
CA ALA A 173 7.70 -8.04 -6.29
C ALA A 173 7.40 -8.81 -4.99
N VAL A 174 8.11 -9.92 -4.80
CA VAL A 174 7.89 -10.89 -3.71
C VAL A 174 7.87 -10.22 -2.33
N ASN A 175 6.97 -10.67 -1.46
CA ASN A 175 6.94 -10.27 -0.06
C ASN A 175 7.80 -11.21 0.79
N ASP A 176 8.48 -10.66 1.79
CA ASP A 176 9.20 -11.43 2.81
C ASP A 176 8.34 -11.52 4.07
N VAL A 177 7.64 -12.64 4.25
CA VAL A 177 6.73 -12.86 5.38
C VAL A 177 7.30 -13.92 6.31
N THR A 178 7.52 -13.56 7.58
CA THR A 178 8.08 -14.50 8.57
C THR A 178 7.01 -15.26 9.35
N GLY A 179 5.74 -14.84 9.29
CA GLY A 179 4.61 -15.49 9.94
C GLY A 179 3.76 -16.33 8.99
N SER A 180 2.60 -16.79 9.46
CA SER A 180 1.65 -17.55 8.63
C SER A 180 1.03 -16.67 7.55
N VAL A 181 0.89 -17.21 6.34
CA VAL A 181 0.17 -16.60 5.22
C VAL A 181 -1.08 -17.42 4.93
N THR A 182 -2.27 -16.81 5.00
CA THR A 182 -3.55 -17.54 4.91
C THR A 182 -4.57 -16.87 3.99
N GLY A 183 -5.48 -17.68 3.45
CA GLY A 183 -6.62 -17.24 2.65
C GLY A 183 -6.20 -16.75 1.26
N GLN A 184 -6.79 -15.65 0.80
CA GLN A 184 -6.56 -15.04 -0.52
C GLN A 184 -5.17 -14.45 -0.74
N CYS A 185 -4.29 -14.55 0.27
CA CYS A 185 -2.89 -14.14 0.18
C CYS A 185 -1.92 -15.34 0.19
N SER A 186 -2.40 -16.60 0.16
CA SER A 186 -1.56 -17.79 0.29
C SER A 186 -0.47 -17.95 -0.77
N GLU A 187 -0.61 -17.25 -1.91
CA GLU A 187 0.32 -17.31 -3.04
C GLU A 187 1.34 -16.15 -3.07
N LEU A 188 1.38 -15.31 -2.03
CA LEU A 188 2.26 -14.12 -1.93
C LEU A 188 3.59 -14.34 -1.21
#